data_AF-A0A1X0QS37-F1
#
_entry.id   AF-A0A1X0QS37-F1
#
_cell.length_a   1.000
_cell.length_b   1.000
_cell.length_c   1.000
_cell.angle_alpha   90.00
_cell.angle_beta   90.00
_cell.angle_gamma   90.00
#
_symmetry.space_group_name_H-M   'P 1'
#
loop_
_entity.id
_entity.type
_entity.pdbx_description
1 polymer ?
#
loop_
_entity_poly.entity_id
_entity_poly.type
_entity_poly.pdbx_seq_one_letter_code
_entity_poly.pdbx_strand_id
1 'polypeptide(L)'
;MEEASRVVKTQKKHYNGYFSEQKLLFVYYNRVKLFNAAKSGRLARGIAELTAQKWAKRLKEDKDWNILEKQTNKVNRPKAQLDKRHKIHLLNFYDNKPQVRIVDAVA
;
A
#
# COMPACT_ATOMS: atom_id res chain seq x y z
N MET A 1 -32.85 -8.93 -7.40
CA MET A 1 -31.43 -8.66 -7.74
C MET A 1 -30.85 -7.43 -7.04
N GLU A 2 -31.64 -6.39 -6.78
CA GLU A 2 -31.11 -5.12 -6.25
C GLU A 2 -30.76 -5.16 -4.74
N GLU A 3 -31.54 -5.88 -3.93
CA GLU A 3 -31.24 -6.11 -2.50
C GLU A 3 -29.95 -6.90 -2.28
N ALA A 4 -29.71 -7.96 -3.06
CA ALA A 4 -28.46 -8.73 -3.00
C ALA A 4 -27.22 -7.85 -3.27
N SER A 5 -27.34 -6.86 -4.16
CA SER A 5 -26.26 -5.89 -4.42
C SER A 5 -25.98 -4.95 -3.25
N ARG A 6 -27.02 -4.61 -2.46
CA ARG A 6 -26.90 -3.73 -1.28
C ARG A 6 -26.25 -4.48 -0.10
N VAL A 7 -26.58 -5.76 0.08
CA VAL A 7 -25.97 -6.64 1.10
C VAL A 7 -24.48 -6.91 0.83
N VAL A 8 -24.07 -7.06 -0.43
CA VAL A 8 -22.65 -7.21 -0.79
C VAL A 8 -21.84 -5.93 -0.50
N LYS A 9 -22.45 -4.75 -0.64
CA LYS A 9 -21.79 -3.45 -0.38
C LYS A 9 -21.59 -3.16 1.12
N THR A 10 -22.38 -3.76 2.01
CA THR A 10 -22.29 -3.53 3.47
C THR A 10 -21.33 -4.47 4.18
N GLN A 11 -20.86 -5.56 3.55
CA GLN A 11 -19.83 -6.42 4.13
C GLN A 11 -18.47 -5.72 4.12
N LYS A 12 -17.96 -5.37 5.32
CA LYS A 12 -16.58 -4.93 5.49
C LYS A 12 -15.64 -6.06 5.03
N LYS A 13 -14.96 -5.84 3.90
CA LYS A 13 -13.91 -6.75 3.42
C LYS A 13 -12.80 -6.80 4.46
N HIS A 14 -12.60 -7.97 5.07
CA HIS A 14 -11.47 -8.22 5.93
C HIS A 14 -10.24 -8.49 5.04
N TYR A 15 -9.31 -7.54 5.01
CA TYR A 15 -8.06 -7.72 4.28
C TYR A 15 -7.08 -8.51 5.14
N ASN A 16 -6.45 -9.53 4.57
CA ASN A 16 -5.36 -10.22 5.23
C ASN A 16 -4.15 -9.27 5.34
N GLY A 17 -3.88 -8.81 6.56
CA GLY A 17 -2.64 -8.13 6.91
C GLY A 17 -1.55 -9.15 7.16
N TYR A 18 -0.35 -8.90 6.61
CA TYR A 18 0.85 -9.69 6.91
C TYR A 18 1.86 -8.81 7.63
N PHE A 19 2.40 -9.30 8.74
CA PHE A 19 3.41 -8.61 9.53
C PHE A 19 4.73 -8.51 8.77
N SER A 20 5.55 -7.51 9.12
CA SER A 20 6.89 -7.33 8.54
C SER A 20 7.75 -8.59 8.68
N GLU A 21 7.67 -9.26 9.83
CA GLU A 21 8.39 -10.53 10.05
C GLU A 21 7.99 -11.63 9.08
N GLN A 22 6.69 -11.79 8.78
CA GLN A 22 6.21 -12.77 7.81
C GLN A 22 6.73 -12.44 6.40
N LYS A 23 6.72 -11.16 6.03
CA LYS A 23 7.26 -10.68 4.75
C LYS A 23 8.76 -10.96 4.62
N LEU A 24 9.53 -10.69 5.68
CA LEU A 24 10.97 -10.94 5.71
C LEU A 24 11.29 -12.43 5.63
N LEU A 25 10.61 -13.27 6.42
CA LEU A 25 10.77 -14.73 6.36
C LEU A 25 10.44 -15.27 4.98
N PHE A 26 9.39 -14.75 4.34
CA PHE A 26 9.04 -15.14 2.98
C PHE A 26 10.17 -14.83 1.99
N VAL A 27 10.71 -13.60 2.02
CA VAL A 27 11.82 -13.20 1.15
C VAL A 27 13.05 -14.07 1.40
N TYR A 28 13.39 -14.33 2.67
CA TYR A 28 14.51 -15.21 3.02
C TYR A 28 14.33 -16.62 2.43
N TYR A 29 13.19 -17.26 2.65
CA TYR A 29 12.96 -18.61 2.12
C TYR A 29 12.90 -18.66 0.59
N ASN A 30 12.30 -17.65 -0.06
CA ASN A 30 12.14 -17.65 -1.51
C ASN A 30 13.40 -17.22 -2.27
N ARG A 31 14.14 -16.22 -1.76
CA ARG A 31 15.28 -15.60 -2.47
C ARG A 31 16.65 -16.05 -1.98
N VAL A 32 16.77 -16.39 -0.70
CA VAL A 32 18.04 -16.88 -0.13
C VAL A 32 18.07 -18.41 -0.15
N LYS A 33 16.99 -19.07 0.30
CA LYS A 33 16.90 -20.54 0.31
C LYS A 33 16.34 -21.15 -0.99
N LEU A 34 15.94 -20.32 -1.95
CA LEU A 34 15.45 -20.72 -3.27
C LEU A 34 14.26 -21.70 -3.22
N PHE A 35 13.46 -21.65 -2.16
CA PHE A 35 12.24 -22.44 -2.08
C PHE A 35 11.15 -21.88 -2.99
N ASN A 36 10.27 -22.76 -3.48
CA ASN A 36 9.11 -22.34 -4.24
C ASN A 36 8.17 -21.44 -3.40
N ALA A 37 7.29 -20.68 -4.08
CA ALA A 37 6.45 -19.68 -3.44
C ALA A 37 5.53 -20.29 -2.35
N ALA A 38 4.89 -21.42 -2.65
CA ALA A 38 3.97 -22.08 -1.73
C ALA A 38 4.67 -22.55 -0.44
N LYS A 39 5.83 -23.20 -0.56
CA LYS A 39 6.65 -23.64 0.58
C LYS A 39 7.14 -22.44 1.40
N SER A 40 7.62 -21.40 0.74
CA SER A 40 8.09 -20.17 1.40
C SER A 40 6.96 -19.50 2.18
N GLY A 41 5.75 -19.45 1.61
CA GLY A 41 4.57 -18.89 2.27
C GLY A 41 4.15 -19.68 3.51
N ARG A 42 4.14 -21.02 3.43
CA ARG A 42 3.86 -21.89 4.59
C ARG A 42 4.86 -21.67 5.73
N LEU A 43 6.16 -21.64 5.41
CA LEU A 43 7.23 -21.44 6.40
C LEU A 43 7.25 -20.02 6.99
N ALA A 44 6.75 -19.02 6.26
CA ALA A 44 6.64 -17.64 6.72
C ALA A 44 5.41 -17.38 7.61
N ARG A 45 5.11 -18.32 8.51
CA ARG A 45 3.93 -18.31 9.40
C ARG A 45 2.59 -18.26 8.64
N GLY A 46 2.44 -19.08 7.60
CA GLY A 46 1.15 -19.31 6.95
C GLY A 46 0.65 -18.20 6.02
N ILE A 47 1.50 -17.68 5.13
CA ILE A 47 1.04 -16.79 4.05
C ILE A 47 0.21 -17.60 3.05
N ALA A 48 -0.96 -17.05 2.69
CA ALA A 48 -1.84 -17.68 1.71
C ALA A 48 -1.10 -17.88 0.38
N GLU A 49 -1.29 -19.06 -0.23
CA GLU A 49 -0.52 -19.47 -1.39
C GLU A 49 -0.62 -18.49 -2.56
N LEU A 50 -1.83 -18.00 -2.86
CA LEU A 50 -2.04 -17.01 -3.92
C LEU A 50 -1.26 -15.70 -3.65
N THR A 51 -1.18 -15.27 -2.39
CA THR A 51 -0.40 -14.08 -2.00
C THR A 51 1.08 -14.35 -2.18
N ALA A 52 1.57 -15.51 -1.73
CA ALA A 52 2.96 -15.92 -1.89
C ALA A 52 3.38 -15.99 -3.36
N GLN A 53 2.54 -16.55 -4.23
CA GLN A 53 2.78 -16.58 -5.68
C GLN A 53 2.83 -15.17 -6.29
N LYS A 54 1.89 -14.28 -5.92
CA LYS A 54 1.91 -12.87 -6.36
C LYS A 54 3.17 -12.14 -5.91
N TRP A 55 3.61 -12.37 -4.67
CA TRP A 55 4.83 -11.77 -4.14
C TRP A 55 6.08 -12.30 -4.84
N ALA A 56 6.17 -13.61 -5.07
CA ALA A 56 7.28 -14.20 -5.83
C ALA A 56 7.35 -13.64 -7.25
N LYS A 57 6.20 -13.48 -7.92
CA LYS A 57 6.12 -12.86 -9.25
C LYS A 57 6.62 -11.41 -9.22
N ARG A 58 6.10 -10.57 -8.31
CA ARG A 58 6.53 -9.17 -8.21
C ARG A 58 8.00 -9.00 -7.88
N LEU A 59 8.53 -9.77 -6.93
CA LEU A 59 9.96 -9.79 -6.62
C LEU A 59 10.85 -10.21 -7.81
N LYS A 60 10.28 -10.85 -8.84
CA LYS A 60 11.00 -11.20 -10.07
C LYS A 60 10.93 -10.08 -11.11
N GLU A 61 9.77 -9.44 -11.22
CA GLU A 61 9.50 -8.39 -12.23
C GLU A 61 10.07 -7.03 -11.82
N ASP A 62 9.96 -6.68 -10.54
CA ASP A 62 10.37 -5.40 -9.98
C ASP A 62 11.42 -5.63 -8.89
N LYS A 63 12.69 -5.34 -9.24
CA LYS A 63 13.84 -5.53 -8.36
C LYS A 63 13.83 -4.57 -7.17
N ASP A 64 13.24 -3.40 -7.34
CA ASP A 64 13.17 -2.35 -6.32
C ASP A 64 11.84 -2.42 -5.53
N TRP A 65 11.08 -3.49 -5.73
CA TRP A 65 9.80 -3.66 -5.09
C TRP A 65 9.92 -3.81 -3.58
N ASN A 66 9.49 -2.77 -2.87
CA ASN A 66 9.46 -2.78 -1.41
C ASN A 66 8.26 -3.60 -0.89
N ILE A 67 8.52 -4.85 -0.53
CA ILE A 67 7.52 -5.76 0.05
C ILE A 67 6.97 -5.27 1.41
N LEU A 68 7.78 -4.53 2.18
CA LEU A 68 7.40 -4.03 3.51
C LEU A 68 6.39 -2.88 3.42
N GLU A 69 6.44 -2.12 2.33
CA GLU A 69 5.55 -0.98 2.12
C GLU A 69 4.08 -1.40 1.99
N LYS A 70 3.16 -0.50 2.37
CA LYS A 70 1.73 -0.68 2.16
C LYS A 70 1.42 -0.60 0.66
N GLN A 71 0.94 -1.71 0.10
CA GLN A 71 0.64 -1.82 -1.33
C GLN A 71 -0.69 -1.17 -1.74
N THR A 72 -1.62 -1.01 -0.80
CA THR A 72 -3.03 -0.68 -1.10
C THR A 72 -3.32 0.80 -1.31
N ASN A 73 -2.37 1.70 -0.99
CA ASN A 73 -2.64 3.14 -0.95
C ASN A 73 -2.09 3.93 -2.15
N LYS A 74 -1.39 3.29 -3.09
CA LYS A 74 -0.73 4.01 -4.19
C LYS A 74 -1.59 4.19 -5.44
N VAL A 75 -2.52 3.27 -5.72
CA VAL A 75 -3.17 3.19 -7.04
C VAL A 75 -4.55 3.87 -7.10
N ASN A 76 -5.30 3.88 -5.99
CA ASN A 76 -6.65 4.45 -5.94
C ASN A 76 -6.73 5.76 -5.16
N ARG A 77 -5.67 6.59 -5.19
CA ARG A 77 -5.74 7.91 -4.57
C ARG A 77 -6.44 8.86 -5.55
N PRO A 78 -7.51 9.58 -5.14
CA PRO A 78 -8.05 10.63 -5.98
C PRO A 78 -6.93 11.62 -6.33
N LYS A 79 -6.96 12.14 -7.56
CA LYS A 79 -6.01 13.15 -8.01
C LYS A 79 -6.01 14.29 -6.98
N ALA A 80 -4.83 14.78 -6.60
CA ALA A 80 -4.74 15.89 -5.67
C ALA A 80 -5.57 17.06 -6.20
N GLN A 81 -6.47 17.59 -5.38
CA GLN A 81 -7.32 18.73 -5.76
C GLN A 81 -6.49 20.00 -5.96
N LEU A 82 -5.38 20.13 -5.23
CA LEU A 82 -4.43 21.22 -5.38
C LEU A 82 -3.36 20.92 -6.43
N ASP A 83 -3.17 21.88 -7.34
CA ASP A 83 -2.03 21.90 -8.25
C ASP A 83 -0.68 22.04 -7.51
N LYS A 84 0.40 21.57 -8.13
CA LYS A 84 1.75 21.59 -7.53
C LYS A 84 2.23 23.02 -7.26
N ARG A 85 1.91 23.99 -8.13
CA ARG A 85 2.29 25.39 -7.94
C ARG A 85 1.59 25.99 -6.73
N HIS A 86 0.30 25.68 -6.56
CA HIS A 86 -0.48 26.16 -5.42
C HIS A 86 0.04 25.56 -4.10
N LYS A 87 0.48 24.30 -4.09
CA LYS A 87 1.14 23.71 -2.91
C LYS A 87 2.41 24.45 -2.50
N ILE A 88 3.26 24.79 -3.48
CA ILE A 88 4.51 25.52 -3.23
C ILE A 88 4.19 26.93 -2.71
N HIS A 89 3.18 27.59 -3.29
CA HIS A 89 2.71 28.89 -2.81
C HIS A 89 2.28 28.82 -1.33
N LEU A 90 1.43 27.86 -0.97
CA LEU A 90 0.98 27.70 0.42
C LEU A 90 2.14 27.43 1.37
N LEU A 91 3.08 26.56 1.01
CA LEU A 91 4.27 26.30 1.82
C LEU A 91 5.06 27.59 2.07
N ASN A 92 5.42 28.30 1.00
CA ASN A 92 6.16 29.55 1.11
C ASN A 92 5.38 30.63 1.88
N PHE A 93 4.05 30.65 1.78
CA PHE A 93 3.21 31.62 2.47
C PHE A 93 3.26 31.41 3.99
N TYR A 94 3.13 30.17 4.46
CA TYR A 94 3.22 29.85 5.88
C TYR A 94 4.65 29.95 6.43
N ASP A 95 5.66 29.58 5.64
CA ASP A 95 7.06 29.75 6.02
C ASP A 95 7.39 31.24 6.25
N ASN A 96 6.88 32.13 5.39
CA ASN A 96 7.09 33.57 5.52
C ASN A 96 6.20 34.23 6.58
N LYS A 97 5.01 33.66 6.86
CA LYS A 97 4.04 34.23 7.79
C LYS A 97 3.35 33.13 8.61
N PRO A 98 4.01 32.60 9.65
CA PRO A 98 3.52 31.44 10.41
C PRO A 98 2.25 31.73 11.23
N GLN A 99 1.97 33.00 11.53
CA GLN A 99 0.80 33.44 12.29
C GLN A 99 -0.50 33.57 11.47
N VAL A 100 -0.43 33.32 10.16
CA VAL A 100 -1.54 33.59 9.23
C VAL A 100 -2.52 32.43 9.18
N ARG A 101 -3.82 32.73 9.01
CA ARG A 101 -4.88 31.72 9.02
C ARG A 101 -5.06 31.12 7.63
N ILE A 102 -5.66 29.94 7.58
CA ILE A 102 -5.91 29.22 6.32
C ILE A 102 -6.76 30.01 5.33
N VAL A 103 -7.70 30.81 5.84
CA VAL A 103 -8.56 31.69 5.03
C VAL A 103 -7.80 32.79 4.30
N ASP A 104 -6.63 33.18 4.79
CA ASP A 104 -5.84 34.25 4.19
C ASP A 104 -4.89 33.74 3.08
N ALA A 105 -4.67 32.42 3.03
CA ALA A 105 -3.79 31.75 2.07
C ALA A 105 -4.51 31.28 0.81
N VAL A 106 -5.84 31.24 0.84
CA VAL A 106 -6.71 30.77 -0.24
C VAL A 106 -7.55 31.95 -0.71
N ALA A 107 -7.12 32.61 -1.79
CA ALA A 107 -7.87 33.65 -2.49
C ALA A 107 -8.84 33.04 -3.51
#